data_AF-A0AAV5WMT6-F1
#
_entry.id   AF-A0AAV5WMT6-F1
#
_cell.length_a   1.000
_cell.length_b   1.000
_cell.length_c   1.000
_cell.angle_alpha   90.00
_cell.angle_beta   90.00
_cell.angle_gamma   90.00
#
_symmetry.space_group_name_H-M   'P 1'
#
loop_
_entity.id
_entity.type
_entity.pdbx_description
1 polymer ?
#
loop_
_entity_poly.entity_id
_entity_poly.type
_entity_poly.pdbx_seq_one_letter_code
_entity_poly.pdbx_strand_id
1 'polypeptide(L)'
;TRLVASLALMCLVCSQSSPPLTTTAPQCKCSDIDECSAQMEKETERCKKDAACVNILKETGGEAEKIVKCLDDEHKVMAAIETCVKEIVGGMGCTTDAVPKNLTIPLVPIVEIEQDGPTRLRRSSPVEAPPQLSQFLVCVDQCAVTPQLSPRSKRSAVACAYKLQCALESPDEKVQSAFMTCEKKLNINPEERLKQSCKCLKDAGISSMTCN
;
A
#
# COMPACT_ATOMS: atom_id res chain seq x y z
N THR A 1 56.59 30.10 40.73
CA THR A 1 55.17 30.47 40.54
C THR A 1 54.45 29.27 39.95
N ARG A 2 53.37 28.85 40.59
CA ARG A 2 52.66 27.57 40.40
C ARG A 2 51.38 27.75 39.57
N LEU A 3 51.02 26.70 38.84
CA LEU A 3 49.68 26.06 38.69
C LEU A 3 48.60 26.59 37.71
N VAL A 4 48.12 25.62 36.88
CA VAL A 4 46.78 25.29 36.29
C VAL A 4 46.03 26.33 35.45
N ALA A 5 45.46 26.03 34.28
CA ALA A 5 44.28 25.19 33.92
C ALA A 5 43.59 26.02 32.79
N SER A 6 42.83 25.58 31.79
CA SER A 6 42.08 24.36 31.57
C SER A 6 41.66 24.31 30.08
N LEU A 7 41.37 23.07 29.66
CA LEU A 7 40.68 22.67 28.45
C LEU A 7 39.47 23.54 28.07
N ALA A 8 39.27 23.70 26.76
CA ALA A 8 37.95 23.59 26.15
C ALA A 8 38.10 23.08 24.71
N LEU A 9 38.25 21.76 24.59
CA LEU A 9 38.02 21.00 23.38
C LEU A 9 36.49 20.92 23.21
N MET A 10 35.89 21.78 22.38
CA MET A 10 34.51 21.56 21.92
C MET A 10 34.56 20.93 20.53
N CYS A 11 34.24 19.63 20.52
CA CYS A 11 33.90 18.87 19.33
C CYS A 11 32.78 19.58 18.56
N LEU A 12 33.11 20.14 17.39
CA LEU A 12 32.12 20.29 16.32
C LEU A 12 31.79 18.89 15.80
N VAL A 13 30.76 18.27 16.36
CA VAL A 13 30.05 17.17 15.68
C VAL A 13 29.20 17.82 14.59
N CYS A 14 29.77 18.00 13.40
CA CYS A 14 28.96 18.19 12.21
C CYS A 14 28.14 16.92 12.00
N SER A 15 26.82 17.00 12.21
CA SER A 15 25.89 16.02 11.65
C SER A 15 26.07 16.06 10.12
N GLN A 16 26.84 15.12 9.57
CA GLN A 16 26.84 14.85 8.14
C GLN A 16 25.50 14.21 7.81
N SER A 17 24.46 15.02 7.57
CA SER A 17 23.32 14.56 6.80
C SER A 17 23.84 14.31 5.38
N SER A 18 24.07 13.04 5.03
CA SER A 18 24.32 12.64 3.65
C SER A 18 23.24 13.27 2.77
N PRO A 19 23.58 13.84 1.59
CA PRO A 19 22.56 14.36 0.69
C PRO A 19 21.57 13.23 0.38
N PRO A 20 20.25 13.53 0.34
CA PRO A 20 19.25 12.51 0.04
C PRO A 20 19.57 11.90 -1.32
N LEU A 21 19.80 10.59 -1.35
CA LEU A 21 19.93 9.85 -2.60
C LEU A 21 18.60 10.03 -3.35
N THR A 22 18.67 10.48 -4.59
CA THR A 22 17.49 10.68 -5.44
C THR A 22 17.72 10.02 -6.79
N THR A 23 16.64 9.61 -7.45
CA THR A 23 16.62 9.14 -8.83
C THR A 23 15.57 9.90 -9.62
N THR A 24 15.63 9.86 -10.95
CA THR A 24 14.66 10.51 -11.82
C THR A 24 14.02 9.50 -12.75
N ALA A 25 12.70 9.60 -12.92
CA ALA A 25 11.95 8.80 -13.90
C ALA A 25 10.84 9.65 -14.52
N PRO A 26 10.40 9.35 -15.75
CA PRO A 26 9.26 10.04 -16.35
C PRO A 26 8.00 9.81 -15.53
N GLN A 27 7.14 10.82 -15.42
CA GLN A 27 5.83 10.67 -14.79
C GLN A 27 4.97 9.70 -15.59
N CYS A 28 4.22 8.84 -14.91
CA CYS A 28 3.32 7.91 -15.56
C CYS A 28 2.18 8.64 -16.27
N LYS A 29 1.83 8.19 -17.48
CA LYS A 29 0.59 8.62 -18.14
C LYS A 29 -0.61 7.93 -17.51
N CYS A 30 -1.71 8.65 -17.35
CA CYS A 30 -2.92 8.08 -16.76
C CYS A 30 -3.50 6.96 -17.63
N SER A 31 -3.44 7.08 -18.96
CA SER A 31 -3.86 6.01 -19.89
C SER A 31 -3.13 4.70 -19.64
N ASP A 32 -1.82 4.77 -19.45
CA ASP A 32 -0.95 3.59 -19.33
C ASP A 32 -1.16 2.91 -17.96
N ILE A 33 -1.37 3.72 -16.92
CA ILE A 33 -1.74 3.24 -15.59
C ILE A 33 -3.11 2.58 -15.61
N ASP A 34 -4.09 3.16 -16.29
CA ASP A 34 -5.44 2.59 -16.40
C ASP A 34 -5.41 1.25 -17.14
N GLU A 35 -4.72 1.17 -18.28
CA GLU A 35 -4.57 -0.07 -19.05
C GLU A 35 -3.84 -1.15 -18.23
N CYS A 36 -2.73 -0.78 -17.58
CA CYS A 36 -2.00 -1.70 -16.73
C CYS A 36 -2.85 -2.18 -15.55
N SER A 37 -3.61 -1.28 -14.90
CA SER A 37 -4.47 -1.63 -13.77
C SER A 37 -5.56 -2.61 -14.18
N ALA A 38 -6.18 -2.40 -15.36
CA ALA A 38 -7.17 -3.32 -15.91
C ALA A 38 -6.58 -4.71 -16.25
N GLN A 39 -5.33 -4.78 -16.70
CA GLN A 39 -4.63 -6.06 -16.89
C GLN A 39 -4.34 -6.75 -15.54
N MET A 40 -3.85 -5.99 -14.56
CA MET A 40 -3.54 -6.48 -13.22
C MET A 40 -4.79 -7.00 -12.50
N GLU A 41 -5.94 -6.35 -12.67
CA GLU A 41 -7.22 -6.79 -12.11
C GLU A 41 -7.64 -8.16 -12.68
N LYS A 42 -7.50 -8.36 -13.99
CA LYS A 42 -7.78 -9.66 -14.64
C LYS A 42 -6.90 -10.78 -14.08
N GLU A 43 -5.60 -10.51 -13.91
CA GLU A 43 -4.68 -11.49 -13.31
C GLU A 43 -5.00 -11.74 -11.83
N THR A 44 -5.35 -10.70 -11.08
CA THR A 44 -5.77 -10.81 -9.67
C THR A 44 -6.99 -11.72 -9.54
N GLU A 45 -8.00 -11.55 -10.40
CA GLU A 45 -9.20 -12.40 -10.44
C GLU A 45 -8.90 -13.87 -10.77
N ARG A 46 -7.94 -14.12 -11.65
CA ARG A 46 -7.43 -15.48 -11.91
C ARG A 46 -6.72 -16.04 -10.68
N CYS A 47 -5.84 -15.26 -10.07
CA CYS A 47 -4.99 -15.67 -8.95
C CYS A 47 -5.75 -15.92 -7.65
N LYS A 48 -6.86 -15.23 -7.41
CA LYS A 48 -7.78 -15.52 -6.27
C LYS A 48 -8.34 -16.94 -6.31
N LYS A 49 -8.41 -17.55 -7.50
CA LYS A 49 -8.90 -18.92 -7.73
C LYS A 49 -7.77 -19.94 -7.86
N ASP A 50 -6.52 -19.50 -7.82
CA ASP A 50 -5.38 -20.39 -7.92
C ASP A 50 -5.31 -21.32 -6.71
N ALA A 51 -5.16 -22.63 -6.96
CA ALA A 51 -5.17 -23.63 -5.92
C ALA A 51 -4.07 -23.39 -4.87
N ALA A 52 -2.91 -22.88 -5.25
CA ALA A 52 -1.82 -22.59 -4.32
C ALA A 52 -2.22 -21.51 -3.31
N CYS A 53 -2.89 -20.44 -3.78
CA CYS A 53 -3.35 -19.38 -2.90
C CYS A 53 -4.58 -19.81 -2.08
N VAL A 54 -5.58 -20.45 -2.71
CA VAL A 54 -6.78 -20.94 -2.01
C VAL A 54 -6.45 -21.93 -0.89
N ASN A 55 -5.40 -22.73 -1.05
CA ASN A 55 -4.95 -23.65 -0.02
C ASN A 55 -4.53 -22.95 1.29
N ILE A 56 -4.01 -21.72 1.22
CA ILE A 56 -3.65 -20.92 2.42
C ILE A 56 -4.90 -20.63 3.26
N LEU A 57 -6.06 -20.42 2.62
CA LEU A 57 -7.30 -20.13 3.33
C LEU A 57 -7.87 -21.34 4.06
N LYS A 58 -7.50 -22.57 3.69
CA LYS A 58 -8.00 -23.79 4.38
C LYS A 58 -7.59 -23.83 5.85
N GLU A 59 -6.45 -23.25 6.19
CA GLU A 59 -5.94 -23.18 7.56
C GLU A 59 -6.69 -22.14 8.43
N THR A 60 -7.50 -21.26 7.84
CA THR A 60 -8.30 -20.27 8.59
C THR A 60 -9.57 -20.85 9.20
N GLY A 61 -9.94 -22.09 8.82
CA GLY A 61 -11.19 -22.73 9.23
C GLY A 61 -12.46 -22.18 8.55
N GLY A 62 -12.34 -21.14 7.72
CA GLY A 62 -13.45 -20.53 6.98
C GLY A 62 -13.62 -21.07 5.56
N GLU A 63 -14.75 -20.74 4.95
CA GLU A 63 -15.08 -21.07 3.58
C GLU A 63 -14.36 -20.13 2.61
N ALA A 64 -13.39 -20.65 1.86
CA ALA A 64 -12.51 -19.84 0.99
C ALA A 64 -13.30 -18.94 0.02
N GLU A 65 -14.36 -19.43 -0.61
CA GLU A 65 -15.18 -18.64 -1.53
C GLU A 65 -15.87 -17.44 -0.84
N LYS A 66 -16.35 -17.63 0.40
CA LYS A 66 -16.97 -16.55 1.18
C LYS A 66 -15.93 -15.52 1.62
N ILE A 67 -14.74 -15.99 2.03
CA ILE A 67 -13.62 -15.10 2.38
C ILE A 67 -13.23 -14.24 1.17
N VAL A 68 -13.03 -14.86 0.00
CA VAL A 68 -12.69 -14.14 -1.24
C VAL A 68 -13.78 -13.13 -1.58
N LYS A 69 -15.06 -13.52 -1.49
CA LYS A 69 -16.18 -12.60 -1.73
C LYS A 69 -16.15 -11.37 -0.80
N CYS A 70 -15.89 -11.55 0.49
CA CYS A 70 -15.76 -10.43 1.43
C CYS A 70 -14.63 -9.47 1.03
N LEU A 71 -13.49 -10.01 0.58
CA LEU A 71 -12.36 -9.21 0.10
C LEU A 71 -12.70 -8.48 -1.20
N ASP A 72 -13.44 -9.11 -2.11
CA ASP A 72 -13.91 -8.50 -3.36
C ASP A 72 -14.89 -7.36 -3.10
N ASP A 73 -15.80 -7.53 -2.16
CA ASP A 73 -16.77 -6.49 -1.80
C ASP A 73 -16.08 -5.27 -1.17
N GLU A 74 -15.08 -5.46 -0.30
CA GLU A 74 -14.25 -4.36 0.21
C GLU A 74 -13.47 -3.68 -0.94
N HIS A 75 -12.93 -4.46 -1.88
CA HIS A 75 -12.22 -3.92 -3.03
C HIS A 75 -13.13 -3.06 -3.93
N LYS A 76 -14.38 -3.48 -4.18
CA LYS A 76 -15.36 -2.69 -4.94
C LYS A 76 -15.65 -1.34 -4.29
N VAL A 77 -15.76 -1.30 -2.96
CA VAL A 77 -15.98 -0.05 -2.23
C VAL A 77 -14.78 0.89 -2.44
N MET A 78 -13.56 0.37 -2.32
CA MET A 78 -12.35 1.17 -2.58
C MET A 78 -12.25 1.64 -4.04
N ALA A 79 -12.56 0.78 -5.01
CA ALA A 79 -12.57 1.13 -6.43
C ALA A 79 -13.61 2.24 -6.74
N ALA A 80 -14.76 2.23 -6.07
CA ALA A 80 -15.76 3.30 -6.19
C ALA A 80 -15.23 4.64 -5.64
N ILE A 81 -14.54 4.63 -4.51
CA ILE A 81 -13.88 5.82 -3.95
C ILE A 81 -12.81 6.34 -4.91
N GLU A 82 -11.93 5.47 -5.40
CA GLU A 82 -10.85 5.83 -6.34
C GLU A 82 -11.40 6.41 -7.64
N THR A 83 -12.48 5.83 -8.17
CA THR A 83 -13.19 6.37 -9.35
C THR A 83 -13.71 7.78 -9.08
N CYS A 84 -14.39 7.98 -7.94
CA CYS A 84 -14.87 9.31 -7.54
C CYS A 84 -13.72 10.32 -7.37
N VAL A 85 -12.61 9.91 -6.76
CA VAL A 85 -11.44 10.79 -6.58
C VAL A 85 -10.89 11.20 -7.94
N LYS A 86 -10.75 10.24 -8.87
CA LYS A 86 -10.28 10.49 -10.23
C LYS A 86 -11.16 11.49 -10.98
N GLU A 87 -12.47 11.47 -10.80
CA GLU A 87 -13.38 12.49 -11.35
C GLU A 87 -13.10 13.90 -10.83
N ILE A 88 -12.64 14.03 -9.58
CA ILE A 88 -12.35 15.33 -8.95
C ILE A 88 -10.97 15.87 -9.34
N VAL A 89 -9.96 14.99 -9.38
CA VAL A 89 -8.54 15.40 -9.52
C VAL A 89 -7.93 15.11 -10.89
N GLY A 90 -8.62 14.39 -11.77
CA GLY A 90 -8.17 14.09 -13.14
C GLY A 90 -7.15 12.95 -13.24
N GLY A 91 -6.60 12.47 -12.11
CA GLY A 91 -5.64 11.37 -12.03
C GLY A 91 -4.90 11.36 -10.69
N MET A 92 -4.68 10.18 -10.10
CA MET A 92 -3.97 10.05 -8.82
C MET A 92 -2.46 9.92 -9.05
N GLY A 93 -1.79 11.06 -9.26
CA GLY A 93 -0.33 11.15 -9.43
C GLY A 93 0.20 10.85 -10.84
N CYS A 94 -0.68 10.56 -11.80
CA CYS A 94 -0.36 10.40 -13.22
C CYS A 94 -0.67 11.68 -14.00
N THR A 95 -0.08 11.84 -15.19
CA THR A 95 -0.32 12.99 -16.09
C THR A 95 -1.13 12.60 -17.33
N THR A 96 -1.84 13.58 -17.90
CA THR A 96 -2.48 13.48 -19.22
C THR A 96 -1.68 14.22 -20.31
N ASP A 97 -0.53 14.80 -19.95
CA ASP A 97 0.34 15.52 -20.88
C ASP A 97 0.88 14.58 -21.97
N ALA A 98 0.95 15.10 -23.21
CA ALA A 98 1.52 14.36 -24.34
C ALA A 98 2.98 13.94 -24.08
N VAL A 99 3.74 14.82 -23.40
CA VAL A 99 5.13 14.62 -22.97
C VAL A 99 5.19 14.69 -21.45
N PRO A 100 5.30 13.54 -20.75
CA PRO A 100 5.41 13.53 -19.30
C PRO A 100 6.68 14.21 -18.81
N LYS A 101 6.57 14.92 -17.69
CA LYS A 101 7.73 15.52 -17.00
C LYS A 101 8.49 14.43 -16.23
N ASN A 102 9.78 14.65 -15.96
CA ASN A 102 10.52 13.79 -15.05
C ASN A 102 10.23 14.18 -13.60
N LEU A 103 10.01 13.18 -12.76
CA LEU A 103 9.88 13.33 -11.32
C LEU A 103 11.18 12.92 -10.63
N THR A 104 11.59 13.70 -9.62
CA THR A 104 12.71 13.36 -8.74
C THR A 104 12.18 12.60 -7.54
N ILE A 105 12.61 11.34 -7.42
CA ILE A 105 12.15 10.42 -6.39
C ILE A 105 13.25 10.28 -5.34
N PRO A 106 12.95 10.50 -4.05
CA PRO A 106 13.88 10.17 -2.98
C PRO A 106 14.07 8.66 -2.88
N LEU A 107 15.31 8.20 -2.99
CA LEU A 107 15.69 6.83 -2.71
C LEU A 107 15.69 6.64 -1.19
N VAL A 108 14.73 5.90 -0.67
CA VAL A 108 14.77 5.45 0.72
C VAL A 108 15.90 4.41 0.80
N PRO A 109 16.98 4.66 1.57
CA PRO A 109 18.05 3.67 1.72
C PRO A 109 17.44 2.38 2.26
N ILE A 110 17.75 1.27 1.60
CA ILE A 110 17.39 -0.07 2.07
C ILE A 110 18.27 -0.31 3.29
N VAL A 111 17.80 0.10 4.46
CA VAL A 111 18.38 -0.36 5.71
C VAL A 111 17.94 -1.81 5.82
N GLU A 112 18.88 -2.75 5.71
CA GLU A 112 18.67 -4.12 6.17
C GLU A 112 18.39 -4.01 7.67
N ILE A 113 17.11 -4.08 8.04
CA ILE A 113 16.73 -4.11 9.44
C ILE A 113 17.08 -5.53 9.90
N GLU A 114 18.25 -5.70 10.54
CA GLU A 114 18.50 -6.87 11.37
C GLU A 114 17.30 -7.02 12.31
N GLN A 115 16.68 -8.21 12.31
CA GLN A 115 15.46 -8.54 13.05
C GLN A 115 15.65 -8.61 14.57
N ASP A 116 16.43 -7.70 15.17
CA ASP A 116 16.74 -7.72 16.61
C ASP A 116 16.61 -6.34 17.28
N GLY A 117 15.57 -5.59 16.90
CA GLY A 117 15.20 -4.30 17.49
C GLY A 117 13.86 -4.36 18.24
N PRO A 118 13.71 -3.62 19.36
CA PRO A 118 12.61 -3.80 20.30
C PRO A 118 11.29 -3.49 19.61
N THR A 119 10.34 -4.41 19.78
CA THR A 119 8.91 -4.33 19.47
C THR A 119 8.49 -2.92 19.15
N ARG A 120 8.48 -2.55 17.86
CA ARG A 120 7.74 -1.37 17.40
C ARG A 120 6.36 -1.55 17.99
N LEU A 121 5.94 -0.63 18.85
CA LEU A 121 4.60 -0.58 19.41
C LEU A 121 3.64 -0.76 18.23
N ARG A 122 3.14 -2.00 18.11
CA ARG A 122 2.14 -2.40 17.15
C ARG A 122 0.96 -1.56 17.57
N ARG A 123 0.75 -0.44 16.88
CA ARG A 123 -0.48 0.35 16.98
C ARG A 123 -1.56 -0.71 16.82
N SER A 124 -2.25 -1.03 17.91
CA SER A 124 -3.22 -2.12 17.95
C SER A 124 -4.24 -1.79 16.87
N SER A 125 -4.11 -2.45 15.73
CA SER A 125 -5.14 -2.38 14.71
C SER A 125 -6.36 -2.99 15.38
N PRO A 126 -7.52 -2.31 15.40
CA PRO A 126 -8.73 -2.80 16.08
C PRO A 126 -9.22 -4.16 15.54
N VAL A 127 -8.65 -4.60 14.42
CA VAL A 127 -8.87 -5.91 13.80
C VAL A 127 -7.59 -6.73 13.89
N GLU A 128 -7.65 -7.85 14.62
CA GLU A 128 -6.61 -8.87 14.60
C GLU A 128 -7.08 -10.03 13.70
N ALA A 129 -6.59 -10.02 12.45
CA ALA A 129 -6.88 -11.04 11.46
C ALA A 129 -5.84 -12.19 11.53
N PRO A 130 -6.23 -13.43 11.17
CA PRO A 130 -5.28 -14.54 11.10
C PRO A 130 -4.16 -14.24 10.08
N PRO A 131 -2.92 -14.68 10.33
CA PRO A 131 -1.80 -14.43 9.43
C PRO A 131 -2.02 -15.00 8.03
N GLN A 132 -2.79 -16.08 7.91
CA GLN A 132 -3.17 -16.72 6.65
C GLN A 132 -3.92 -15.78 5.70
N LEU A 133 -4.74 -14.86 6.22
CA LEU A 133 -5.44 -13.89 5.36
C LEU A 133 -4.42 -12.96 4.68
N SER A 134 -3.40 -12.52 5.42
CA SER A 134 -2.31 -11.72 4.86
C SER A 134 -1.47 -12.52 3.87
N GLN A 135 -1.19 -13.79 4.17
CA GLN A 135 -0.44 -14.69 3.27
C GLN A 135 -1.20 -14.96 1.97
N PHE A 136 -2.53 -15.13 2.03
CA PHE A 136 -3.39 -15.27 0.87
C PHE A 136 -3.29 -14.04 -0.03
N LEU A 137 -3.46 -12.84 0.52
CA LEU A 137 -3.33 -11.59 -0.24
C LEU A 137 -1.94 -11.46 -0.88
N VAL A 138 -0.88 -11.80 -0.13
CA VAL A 138 0.49 -11.81 -0.66
C VAL A 138 0.66 -12.81 -1.81
N CYS A 139 0.08 -14.01 -1.70
CA CYS A 139 0.11 -15.02 -2.75
C CYS A 139 -0.61 -14.54 -4.02
N VAL A 140 -1.82 -13.97 -3.87
CA VAL A 140 -2.58 -13.40 -4.99
C VAL A 140 -1.76 -12.31 -5.69
N ASP A 141 -1.14 -11.40 -4.94
CA ASP A 141 -0.28 -10.37 -5.51
C ASP A 141 0.92 -10.96 -6.26
N GLN A 142 1.61 -11.95 -5.68
CA GLN A 142 2.77 -12.60 -6.29
C GLN A 142 2.40 -13.40 -7.55
N CYS A 143 1.19 -13.94 -7.58
CA CYS A 143 0.66 -14.62 -8.76
C CYS A 143 0.28 -13.60 -9.86
N ALA A 144 -0.25 -12.43 -9.47
CA ALA A 144 -0.70 -11.39 -10.40
C ALA A 144 0.45 -10.52 -10.94
N VAL A 145 1.53 -10.38 -10.17
CA VAL A 145 2.72 -9.59 -10.53
C VAL A 145 3.90 -10.52 -10.82
N THR A 146 4.60 -10.30 -11.93
CA THR A 146 5.93 -10.86 -12.21
C THR A 146 6.89 -10.71 -11.00
N PRO A 147 7.76 -11.70 -10.68
CA PRO A 147 8.42 -11.85 -9.37
C PRO A 147 9.42 -10.76 -8.90
N GLN A 148 9.49 -9.60 -9.54
CA GLN A 148 10.47 -8.54 -9.24
C GLN A 148 9.96 -7.42 -8.31
N LEU A 149 8.70 -7.43 -7.85
CA LEU A 149 8.20 -6.39 -6.95
C LEU A 149 8.52 -6.66 -5.48
N SER A 150 9.01 -5.62 -4.79
CA SER A 150 9.13 -5.64 -3.33
C SER A 150 7.75 -5.69 -2.67
N PRO A 151 7.61 -6.36 -1.49
CA PRO A 151 6.32 -6.50 -0.81
C PRO A 151 5.67 -5.18 -0.34
N ARG A 152 6.37 -4.05 -0.45
CA ARG A 152 5.91 -2.73 0.01
C ARG A 152 5.19 -1.92 -1.07
N SER A 153 5.23 -2.37 -2.33
CA SER A 153 4.83 -1.61 -3.53
C SER A 153 3.41 -1.97 -4.05
N LYS A 154 2.55 -2.51 -3.20
CA LYS A 154 1.41 -3.37 -3.59
C LYS A 154 0.06 -2.67 -3.76
N ARG A 155 0.03 -1.44 -4.30
CA ARG A 155 -1.21 -0.83 -4.82
C ARG A 155 -1.14 -0.83 -6.34
N SER A 156 -2.27 -1.10 -7.03
CA SER A 156 -2.33 -1.29 -8.49
C SER A 156 -1.53 -0.22 -9.26
N ALA A 157 -1.73 1.06 -8.91
CA ALA A 157 -1.03 2.16 -9.55
C ALA A 157 0.49 2.15 -9.32
N VAL A 158 0.97 1.79 -8.12
CA VAL A 158 2.42 1.74 -7.81
C VAL A 158 3.08 0.52 -8.45
N ALA A 159 2.40 -0.62 -8.44
CA ALA A 159 2.85 -1.83 -9.15
C ALA A 159 2.93 -1.56 -10.66
N CYS A 160 1.95 -0.86 -11.22
CA CYS A 160 1.95 -0.43 -12.61
C CYS A 160 3.05 0.59 -12.91
N ALA A 161 3.28 1.57 -12.04
CA ALA A 161 4.36 2.54 -12.20
C ALA A 161 5.73 1.85 -12.28
N TYR A 162 5.98 0.86 -11.42
CA TYR A 162 7.19 0.05 -11.49
C TYR A 162 7.27 -0.76 -12.79
N LYS A 163 6.20 -1.45 -13.20
CA LYS A 163 6.15 -2.26 -14.43
C LYS A 163 6.39 -1.40 -15.68
N LEU A 164 5.86 -0.18 -15.69
CA LEU A 164 6.01 0.80 -16.76
C LEU A 164 7.28 1.65 -16.64
N GLN A 165 8.09 1.45 -15.60
CA GLN A 165 9.32 2.20 -15.31
C GLN A 165 9.10 3.72 -15.29
N CYS A 166 7.98 4.14 -14.71
CA CYS A 166 7.59 5.53 -14.54
C CYS A 166 7.33 5.84 -13.07
N ALA A 167 7.16 7.13 -12.76
CA ALA A 167 6.90 7.62 -11.41
C ALA A 167 5.49 8.18 -11.29
N LEU A 168 4.85 7.93 -10.15
CA LEU A 168 3.65 8.66 -9.75
C LEU A 168 4.06 9.85 -8.90
N GLU A 169 3.42 10.99 -9.13
CA GLU A 169 3.53 12.17 -8.28
C GLU A 169 2.92 11.88 -6.91
N SER A 170 3.58 12.39 -5.87
CA SER A 170 3.12 12.22 -4.49
C SER A 170 1.71 12.79 -4.33
N PRO A 171 0.81 12.11 -3.60
CA PRO A 171 -0.52 12.65 -3.34
C PRO A 171 -0.41 13.96 -2.55
N ASP A 172 -1.05 15.01 -3.07
CA ASP A 172 -1.12 16.33 -2.45
C ASP A 172 -2.36 16.45 -1.54
N GLU A 173 -2.53 17.62 -0.91
CA GLU A 173 -3.70 17.92 -0.08
C GLU A 173 -5.01 17.84 -0.86
N LYS A 174 -4.98 18.12 -2.17
CA LYS A 174 -6.14 18.05 -3.05
C LYS A 174 -6.62 16.60 -3.20
N VAL A 175 -5.70 15.66 -3.44
CA VAL A 175 -6.01 14.23 -3.48
C VAL A 175 -6.57 13.76 -2.14
N GLN A 176 -5.94 14.12 -1.02
CA GLN A 176 -6.43 13.72 0.32
C GLN A 176 -7.83 14.28 0.61
N SER A 177 -8.08 15.54 0.28
CA SER A 177 -9.40 16.17 0.43
C SER A 177 -10.45 15.53 -0.48
N ALA A 178 -10.06 15.10 -1.69
CA ALA A 178 -10.95 14.39 -2.60
C ALA A 178 -11.39 13.03 -2.03
N PHE A 179 -10.52 12.29 -1.34
CA PHE A 179 -10.91 11.05 -0.64
C PHE A 179 -12.01 11.30 0.39
N MET A 180 -11.82 12.30 1.26
CA MET A 180 -12.83 12.67 2.27
C MET A 180 -14.15 13.12 1.65
N THR A 181 -14.08 13.82 0.52
CA THR A 181 -15.25 14.28 -0.24
C THR A 181 -15.99 13.10 -0.85
N CYS A 182 -15.27 12.14 -1.43
CA CYS A 182 -15.85 10.96 -2.05
C CYS A 182 -16.45 9.99 -1.06
N GLU A 183 -15.82 9.79 0.10
CA GLU A 183 -16.41 9.01 1.20
C GLU A 183 -17.78 9.59 1.61
N LYS A 184 -17.87 10.92 1.79
CA LYS A 184 -19.15 11.59 2.08
C LYS A 184 -20.16 11.45 0.94
N LYS A 185 -19.74 11.70 -0.31
CA LYS A 185 -20.62 11.64 -1.49
C LYS A 185 -21.21 10.25 -1.70
N LEU A 186 -20.43 9.21 -1.40
CA LEU A 186 -20.83 7.80 -1.54
C LEU A 186 -21.48 7.24 -0.27
N ASN A 187 -21.66 8.05 0.78
CA ASN A 187 -22.16 7.64 2.09
C ASN A 187 -21.35 6.49 2.71
N ILE A 188 -20.04 6.48 2.50
CA ILE A 188 -19.13 5.50 3.07
C ILE A 188 -18.58 6.04 4.38
N ASN A 189 -18.92 5.38 5.49
CA ASN A 189 -18.30 5.63 6.78
C ASN A 189 -17.13 4.66 6.97
N PRO A 190 -15.88 5.13 7.14
CA PRO A 190 -14.70 4.26 7.27
C PRO A 190 -14.76 3.29 8.45
N GLU A 191 -15.30 3.72 9.60
CA GLU A 191 -15.40 2.87 10.79
C GLU A 191 -16.46 1.77 10.60
N GLU A 192 -17.60 2.11 10.03
CA GLU A 192 -18.65 1.14 9.73
C GLU A 192 -18.21 0.16 8.65
N ARG A 193 -17.54 0.66 7.60
CA ARG A 193 -16.95 -0.19 6.54
C ARG A 193 -16.01 -1.23 7.12
N LEU A 194 -15.08 -0.80 7.99
CA LEU A 194 -14.14 -1.73 8.64
C LEU A 194 -14.88 -2.79 9.47
N LYS A 195 -15.90 -2.38 10.23
CA LYS A 195 -16.74 -3.31 11.03
C LYS A 195 -17.50 -4.29 10.14
N GLN A 196 -18.06 -3.83 9.02
CA GLN A 196 -18.78 -4.67 8.06
C GLN A 196 -17.87 -5.70 7.41
N SER A 197 -16.69 -5.29 6.97
CA SER A 197 -15.71 -6.19 6.35
C SER A 197 -15.17 -7.21 7.36
N CYS A 198 -14.95 -6.78 8.60
CA CYS A 198 -14.60 -7.68 9.70
C CYS A 198 -15.72 -8.71 9.98
N LYS A 199 -16.98 -8.26 10.05
CA LYS A 199 -18.14 -9.13 10.24
C LYS A 199 -18.30 -10.12 9.09
N CYS A 200 -18.15 -9.67 7.84
CA CYS A 200 -18.23 -10.55 6.66
C CYS A 200 -17.21 -11.70 6.76
N LEU A 201 -15.96 -11.39 7.08
CA LEU A 201 -14.90 -12.38 7.23
C LEU A 201 -15.16 -13.35 8.39
N LYS A 202 -15.73 -12.87 9.51
CA LYS A 202 -16.15 -13.71 10.62
C LYS A 202 -17.30 -14.64 10.22
N ASP A 203 -18.31 -14.12 9.52
CA ASP A 203 -19.46 -14.88 9.00
C ASP A 203 -19.04 -15.89 7.91
N ALA A 204 -17.91 -15.64 7.23
CA ALA A 204 -17.26 -16.58 6.33
C ALA A 204 -16.53 -17.73 7.05
N GLY A 205 -16.51 -17.75 8.38
CA GLY A 205 -16.00 -18.84 9.21
C GLY A 205 -14.60 -18.61 9.79
N ILE A 206 -14.04 -17.41 9.66
CA ILE A 206 -12.77 -17.06 10.33
C ILE A 206 -13.04 -16.85 11.82
N SER A 207 -12.82 -17.91 12.60
CA SER A 207 -13.18 -17.99 14.02
C SER A 207 -12.24 -17.20 14.94
N SER A 208 -11.02 -16.90 14.49
CA SER A 208 -10.02 -16.14 15.26
C SER A 208 -10.16 -14.61 15.14
N MET A 209 -11.15 -14.10 14.39
CA MET A 209 -11.29 -12.66 14.17
C MET A 209 -11.98 -11.93 15.33
N THR A 210 -11.34 -10.85 15.77
CA THR A 210 -11.91 -9.88 16.71
C THR A 210 -12.26 -8.61 15.95
N CYS A 211 -13.52 -8.18 16.07
CA CYS A 211 -14.11 -7.04 15.36
C CYS A 211 -14.61 -6.00 16.36
N ASN A 212 -13.69 -5.26 16.98
CA ASN A 212 -14.03 -4.21 17.96
C ASN A 212 -14.12 -2.84 17.29
#